data_AF-A0A0L8GQJ8-F1
#
_entry.id   AF-A0A0L8GQJ8-F1
#
_cell.length_a   1.000
_cell.length_b   1.000
_cell.length_c   1.000
_cell.angle_alpha   90.00
_cell.angle_beta   90.00
_cell.angle_gamma   90.00
#
_symmetry.space_group_name_H-M   'P 1'
#
loop_
_entity.id
_entity.type
_entity.pdbx_description
1 polymer ?
#
loop_
_entity_poly.entity_id
_entity_poly.type
_entity_poly.pdbx_seq_one_letter_code
_entity_poly.pdbx_strand_id
1 'polypeptide(L)'
;MLNSTSVSHDDVILSIPQHAEIPKLSLEPTFLEVVNSVKQISSGKAPGRDVVPHEIYKHGGEKLFKKLHDLFINIWVVDREPQNFKDASIQHLYKNKGYRNVCDNHCGI
;
A
#
# COMPACT_ATOMS: atom_id res chain seq x y z
N MET A 1 -8.64 33.70 -14.62
CA MET A 1 -9.92 32.94 -14.62
C MET A 1 -9.63 31.58 -15.22
N LEU A 2 -9.60 30.52 -14.41
CA LEU A 2 -9.36 29.15 -14.88
C LEU A 2 -10.53 28.29 -14.41
N ASN A 3 -11.60 28.27 -15.20
CA ASN A 3 -12.63 27.25 -15.12
C ASN A 3 -12.79 26.67 -16.54
N SER A 4 -11.92 25.72 -16.87
CA SER A 4 -12.18 24.84 -18.00
C SER A 4 -13.20 23.82 -17.50
N THR A 5 -14.45 23.96 -17.95
CA THR A 5 -15.45 22.90 -17.85
C THR A 5 -14.88 21.65 -18.51
N SER A 6 -14.45 20.68 -17.69
CA SER A 6 -14.00 19.39 -18.17
C SER A 6 -15.19 18.69 -18.82
N VAL A 7 -15.24 18.70 -20.15
CA VAL A 7 -16.16 17.86 -20.91
C VAL A 7 -15.62 16.43 -20.79
N SER A 8 -16.11 15.70 -19.81
CA SER A 8 -15.89 14.26 -19.71
C SER A 8 -16.60 13.63 -20.90
N HIS A 9 -15.81 13.24 -21.91
CA HIS A 9 -16.32 12.47 -23.04
C HIS A 9 -16.40 11.02 -22.58
N ASP A 10 -17.61 10.52 -22.32
CA ASP A 10 -17.84 9.13 -21.89
C ASP A 10 -17.23 8.12 -22.87
N ASP A 11 -17.11 8.51 -24.14
CA ASP A 11 -16.41 7.82 -25.22
C ASP A 11 -14.98 7.41 -24.84
N VAL A 12 -14.27 8.25 -24.09
CA VAL A 12 -12.89 7.99 -23.63
C VAL A 12 -12.88 6.89 -22.57
N ILE A 13 -13.87 6.87 -21.67
CA ILE A 13 -13.97 5.85 -20.62
C ILE A 13 -14.29 4.48 -21.25
N LEU A 14 -15.18 4.45 -22.23
CA LEU A 14 -15.54 3.24 -22.97
C LEU A 14 -14.39 2.68 -23.83
N SER A 15 -13.40 3.50 -24.17
CA SER A 15 -12.22 3.08 -24.93
C SER A 15 -11.12 2.42 -24.08
N ILE A 16 -11.24 2.45 -22.75
CA ILE A 16 -10.26 1.83 -21.84
C ILE A 16 -10.45 0.31 -21.89
N PRO A 17 -9.41 -0.48 -22.20
CA PRO A 17 -9.51 -1.94 -22.19
C PRO A 17 -9.81 -2.44 -20.78
N GLN A 18 -10.98 -3.06 -20.62
CA GLN A 18 -11.38 -3.68 -19.36
C GLN A 18 -10.62 -4.99 -19.15
N HIS A 19 -9.99 -5.13 -17.99
CA HIS A 19 -9.38 -6.39 -17.60
C HIS A 19 -10.46 -7.37 -17.15
N ALA A 20 -10.23 -8.67 -17.34
CA ALA A 20 -11.13 -9.68 -16.80
C ALA A 20 -11.26 -9.50 -15.28
N GLU A 21 -12.49 -9.53 -14.78
CA GLU A 21 -12.75 -9.56 -13.35
C GLU A 21 -12.09 -10.80 -12.74
N ILE A 22 -11.45 -10.63 -11.58
CA ILE A 22 -10.85 -11.74 -10.83
C ILE A 22 -11.66 -11.88 -9.54
N PRO A 23 -12.72 -12.70 -9.51
CA PRO A 23 -13.66 -12.77 -8.39
C PRO A 23 -13.00 -13.12 -7.05
N LYS A 24 -11.85 -13.81 -7.10
CA LYS A 24 -11.07 -14.15 -5.92
C LYS A 24 -10.63 -12.90 -5.13
N LEU A 25 -10.37 -11.77 -5.80
CA LEU A 25 -9.93 -10.54 -5.13
C LEU A 25 -11.05 -9.86 -4.36
N SER A 26 -12.32 -10.21 -4.59
CA SER A 26 -13.47 -9.68 -3.85
C SER A 26 -13.79 -10.47 -2.59
N LEU A 27 -13.03 -11.53 -2.30
CA LEU A 27 -13.20 -12.36 -1.12
C LEU A 27 -12.42 -11.79 0.07
N GLU A 28 -12.98 -11.99 1.26
CA GLU A 28 -12.31 -11.64 2.50
C GLU A 28 -10.96 -12.39 2.62
N PRO A 29 -9.89 -11.72 3.08
CA PRO A 29 -8.59 -12.34 3.21
C PRO A 29 -8.62 -13.52 4.18
N THR A 30 -8.08 -14.66 3.75
CA THR A 30 -7.99 -15.84 4.60
C THR A 30 -6.81 -15.73 5.58
N PHE A 31 -6.90 -16.44 6.70
CA PHE A 31 -5.80 -16.49 7.68
C PHE A 31 -4.47 -16.96 7.05
N LEU A 32 -4.54 -17.95 6.16
CA LEU A 32 -3.36 -18.48 5.48
C LEU A 32 -2.73 -17.45 4.53
N GLU A 33 -3.53 -16.66 3.83
CA GLU A 33 -3.03 -15.56 3.00
C GLU A 33 -2.29 -14.53 3.85
N VAL A 34 -2.83 -14.15 5.01
CA VAL A 34 -2.14 -13.22 5.93
C VAL A 34 -0.81 -13.81 6.40
N VAL A 35 -0.79 -15.08 6.83
CA VAL A 35 0.44 -15.76 7.27
C VAL A 35 1.49 -15.80 6.15
N ASN A 36 1.08 -16.13 4.92
CA ASN A 36 1.98 -16.20 3.78
C ASN A 36 2.52 -14.83 3.38
N SER A 37 1.68 -13.79 3.42
CA SER A 37 2.09 -12.41 3.15
C SER A 37 3.10 -11.91 4.18
N VAL A 38 2.87 -12.16 5.48
CA VAL A 38 3.80 -11.75 6.53
C VAL A 38 5.16 -12.45 6.39
N LYS A 39 5.19 -13.73 5.99
CA LYS A 39 6.44 -14.46 5.72
C LYS A 39 7.22 -13.89 4.54
N GLN A 40 6.52 -13.34 3.54
CA GLN A 40 7.12 -12.78 2.32
C GLN A 40 7.68 -11.36 2.49
N ILE A 41 7.40 -10.68 3.61
CA ILE A 41 7.97 -9.35 3.92
C ILE A 41 9.50 -9.41 3.81
N SER A 42 10.16 -8.38 3.29
CA SER A 42 11.64 -8.34 3.28
C SER A 42 12.20 -7.97 4.65
N SER A 43 13.25 -8.65 5.09
CA SER A 43 13.98 -8.29 6.33
C SER A 43 15.03 -7.21 6.07
N GLY A 44 15.44 -6.50 7.12
CA GLY A 44 16.49 -5.48 7.04
C GLY A 44 16.07 -4.17 6.35
N LYS A 45 14.76 -3.96 6.16
CA LYS A 45 14.22 -2.66 5.73
C LYS A 45 14.09 -1.75 6.93
N ALA A 46 14.35 -0.45 6.73
CA ALA A 46 14.10 0.56 7.75
C ALA A 46 12.64 0.49 8.21
N PRO A 47 12.36 0.55 9.53
CA PRO A 47 11.00 0.59 10.03
C PRO A 47 10.26 1.83 9.52
N GLY A 48 8.94 1.75 9.46
CA GLY A 48 8.09 2.88 9.09
C GLY A 48 8.08 3.98 10.16
N ARG A 49 7.16 4.94 10.00
CA ARG A 49 6.93 6.02 10.99
C ARG A 49 6.59 5.46 12.40
N ASP A 50 6.01 4.27 12.44
CA ASP A 50 5.67 3.56 13.68
C ASP A 50 6.88 2.99 14.43
N VAL A 51 8.07 3.04 13.83
CA VAL A 51 9.33 2.51 14.38
C VAL A 51 9.24 0.98 14.63
N VAL A 52 8.30 0.29 13.98
CA VAL A 52 8.13 -1.16 14.13
C VAL A 52 8.94 -1.89 13.05
N PRO A 53 10.02 -2.61 13.42
CA PRO A 53 10.78 -3.40 12.45
C PRO A 53 9.96 -4.56 11.88
N HIS A 54 10.21 -4.86 10.61
CA HIS A 54 9.56 -5.92 9.83
C HIS A 54 9.72 -7.31 10.48
N GLU A 55 10.81 -7.50 11.21
CA GLU A 55 11.15 -8.70 11.97
C GLU A 55 10.11 -9.01 13.05
N ILE A 56 9.48 -8.00 13.66
CA ILE A 56 8.44 -8.21 14.67
C ILE A 56 7.23 -8.91 14.05
N TYR A 57 6.85 -8.52 12.83
CA TYR A 57 5.75 -9.17 12.12
C TYR A 57 6.11 -10.61 11.78
N LYS A 58 7.31 -10.87 11.25
CA LYS A 58 7.75 -12.24 10.91
C LYS A 58 7.84 -13.17 12.10
N HIS A 59 8.36 -12.69 13.23
CA HIS A 59 8.66 -13.50 14.40
C HIS A 59 7.61 -13.42 15.51
N GLY A 60 6.58 -12.58 15.37
CA GLY A 60 5.52 -12.40 16.37
C GLY A 60 4.57 -13.60 16.53
N GLY A 61 4.70 -14.61 15.67
CA GLY A 61 4.02 -15.89 15.79
C GLY A 61 2.51 -15.84 15.58
N GLU A 62 1.86 -16.98 15.84
CA GLU A 62 0.44 -17.18 15.51
C GLU A 62 -0.49 -16.17 16.19
N LYS A 63 -0.17 -15.75 17.43
CA LYS A 63 -0.96 -14.76 18.16
C LYS A 63 -0.98 -13.40 17.45
N LEU A 64 0.15 -12.98 16.89
CA LEU A 64 0.22 -11.75 16.10
C LEU A 64 -0.52 -11.93 14.77
N PHE A 65 -0.36 -13.07 14.10
CA PHE A 65 -1.05 -13.35 12.84
C PHE A 65 -2.57 -13.31 13.00
N LYS A 66 -3.11 -13.84 14.12
CA LYS A 66 -4.55 -13.78 14.41
C LYS A 66 -5.04 -12.34 14.52
N LYS A 67 -4.33 -11.51 15.29
CA LYS A 67 -4.66 -10.09 15.41
C LYS A 67 -4.59 -9.33 14.08
N LEU A 68 -3.60 -9.65 13.24
CA LEU A 68 -3.49 -9.05 11.91
C LEU A 68 -4.64 -9.48 11.01
N HIS A 69 -5.01 -10.77 11.04
CA HIS A 69 -6.14 -11.28 10.29
C HIS A 69 -7.45 -10.62 10.73
N ASP A 70 -7.72 -10.56 12.03
CA ASP A 70 -8.89 -9.84 12.58
C ASP A 70 -8.91 -8.37 12.13
N LEU A 71 -7.76 -7.69 12.14
CA LEU A 71 -7.64 -6.31 11.66
C LEU A 71 -7.99 -6.19 10.17
N PHE A 72 -7.44 -7.05 9.32
CA PHE A 72 -7.70 -7.01 7.88
C PHE A 72 -9.16 -7.32 7.55
N ILE A 73 -9.79 -8.28 8.25
CA ILE A 73 -11.22 -8.55 8.11
C ILE A 73 -12.03 -7.32 8.50
N ASN A 74 -11.70 -6.69 9.63
CA ASN A 74 -12.42 -5.50 10.08
C ASN A 74 -12.33 -4.36 9.05
N ILE A 75 -11.15 -4.13 8.47
CA ILE A 75 -10.98 -3.13 7.40
C ILE A 75 -11.80 -3.52 6.16
N TRP A 76 -11.79 -4.80 5.80
CA TRP A 76 -12.54 -5.34 4.66
C TRP A 76 -14.05 -5.15 4.78
N VAL A 77 -14.61 -5.49 5.94
CA VAL A 77 -16.06 -5.44 6.19
C VAL A 77 -16.57 -4.01 6.39
N VAL A 78 -15.78 -3.17 7.08
CA VAL A 78 -16.17 -1.78 7.37
C VAL A 78 -15.94 -0.87 6.15
N ASP A 79 -15.17 -1.33 5.16
CA ASP A 79 -14.77 -0.58 3.95
C ASP A 79 -14.20 0.82 4.29
N ARG A 80 -13.59 0.92 5.48
CA ARG A 80 -13.00 2.15 6.00
C ARG A 80 -11.53 1.94 6.25
N GLU A 81 -10.77 2.31 5.24
CA GLU A 81 -9.31 2.36 5.34
C GLU A 81 -8.87 3.47 6.32
N PRO A 82 -7.91 3.20 7.23
CA PRO A 82 -7.32 4.23 8.08
C PRO A 82 -6.76 5.39 7.25
N GLN A 83 -7.03 6.64 7.66
CA GLN A 83 -6.50 7.82 6.97
C GLN A 83 -4.97 7.78 6.84
N ASN A 84 -4.28 7.25 7.85
CA ASN A 84 -2.82 7.08 7.84
C ASN A 84 -2.30 6.22 6.67
N PHE A 85 -3.14 5.39 6.03
CA PHE A 85 -2.74 4.62 4.84
C PHE A 85 -2.81 5.47 3.56
N LYS A 86 -3.58 6.55 3.57
CA LYS A 86 -3.71 7.51 2.46
C LYS A 86 -2.66 8.60 2.51
N ASP A 87 -2.09 8.85 3.69
CA ASP A 87 -1.10 9.90 3.91
C ASP A 87 0.29 9.42 3.49
N ALA A 88 0.80 9.90 2.34
CA ALA A 88 2.16 9.64 1.90
C ALA A 88 3.15 10.65 2.48
N SER A 89 4.36 10.20 2.87
CA SER A 89 5.44 11.09 3.29
C SER A 89 6.59 11.06 2.29
N ILE A 90 6.78 12.16 1.57
CA ILE A 90 7.89 12.29 0.62
C ILE A 90 9.14 12.66 1.44
N GLN A 91 10.06 11.71 1.60
CA GLN A 91 11.36 11.97 2.22
C GLN A 91 12.44 12.08 1.15
N HIS A 92 13.17 13.19 1.15
CA HIS A 92 14.31 13.39 0.26
C HIS A 92 15.52 12.59 0.76
N LEU A 93 15.75 11.41 0.17
CA LEU A 93 16.96 10.63 0.38
C LEU A 93 18.07 11.10 -0.57
N TYR A 94 18.98 11.91 -0.05
CA TYR A 94 20.16 12.34 -0.81
C TYR A 94 21.14 11.16 -0.96
N LYS A 95 21.16 10.54 -2.14
CA LYS A 95 22.23 9.59 -2.52
C LYS A 95 23.44 10.41 -2.94
N ASN A 96 24.59 10.19 -2.31
CA ASN A 96 25.84 10.92 -2.55
C ASN A 96 26.49 10.53 -3.91
N LYS A 97 25.71 10.56 -4.99
CA LYS A 97 26.10 10.16 -6.36
C LYS A 97 25.49 11.14 -7.37
N GLY A 98 26.29 12.13 -7.78
CA GLY A 98 25.92 13.18 -8.75
C GLY A 98 25.98 14.60 -8.18
N TYR A 99 25.79 15.61 -9.05
CA TYR A 99 25.72 17.02 -8.66
C TYR A 99 24.46 17.29 -7.82
N ARG A 100 24.56 18.19 -6.83
CA ARG A 100 23.52 18.57 -5.85
C ARG A 100 22.19 19.08 -6.46
N ASN A 101 22.13 19.24 -7.77
CA ASN A 101 21.09 19.94 -8.50
C ASN A 101 20.10 18.99 -9.19
N VAL A 102 20.36 17.68 -9.16
CA VAL A 102 19.60 16.66 -9.89
C VAL A 102 18.78 15.83 -8.90
N CYS A 103 17.47 16.11 -8.84
CA CYS A 103 16.51 15.49 -7.92
C CYS A 103 15.70 14.36 -8.57
N ASP A 104 16.29 13.49 -9.39
CA ASP A 104 15.51 12.48 -10.15
C ASP A 104 15.22 11.18 -9.38
N ASN A 105 15.52 11.10 -8.08
CA ASN A 105 15.28 9.90 -7.28
C ASN A 105 14.41 10.21 -6.06
N HIS A 106 13.10 10.32 -6.31
CA HIS A 106 12.10 10.38 -5.24
C HIS A 106 11.78 8.96 -4.77
N CYS A 107 12.02 8.67 -3.49
CA CYS A 107 11.53 7.46 -2.85
C CYS A 107 10.39 7.89 -1.92
N GLY A 108 9.14 7.63 -2.32
CA GLY A 108 8.01 7.78 -1.40
C GLY A 108 8.10 6.74 -0.29
N ILE A 109 7.72 7.13 0.93
CA ILE A 109 7.40 6.22 2.03
C ILE A 109 5.92 6.40 2.35
#